data_AF-A0A2R7Y898-F1
#
_entry.id   AF-A0A2R7Y898-F1
#
_cell.length_a   1.000
_cell.length_b   1.000
_cell.length_c   1.000
_cell.angle_alpha   90.00
_cell.angle_beta   90.00
_cell.angle_gamma   90.00
#
_symmetry.space_group_name_H-M   'P 1'
#
loop_
_entity.id
_entity.type
_entity.pdbx_description
1 polymer ?
#
loop_
_entity_poly.entity_id
_entity_poly.type
_entity_poly.pdbx_seq_one_letter_code
_entity_poly.pdbx_strand_id
1 'polypeptide(L)'
;MFPTSGKEALGLFLTVLALAIFVYEILYVGLFIGTIGVKGSVATDAVLISFGWLLILIGPALWLGEVPTNVKKLIEAKTGRKLS
;
A
#
# COMPACT_ATOMS: atom_id res chain seq x y z
N MET A 1 11.25 -11.11 1.92
CA MET A 1 10.54 -12.31 2.41
C MET A 1 9.53 -12.66 1.34
N PHE A 2 9.62 -13.85 0.72
CA PHE A 2 8.68 -14.26 -0.31
C PHE A 2 7.36 -14.71 0.32
N PRO A 3 6.19 -14.41 -0.28
CA PRO A 3 4.90 -14.76 0.31
C PRO A 3 4.76 -16.28 0.39
N THR A 4 4.38 -16.77 1.57
CA THR A 4 4.24 -18.19 1.89
C THR A 4 2.77 -18.64 1.95
N SER A 5 1.83 -17.69 2.03
CA SER A 5 0.38 -17.94 1.97
C SER A 5 -0.31 -17.12 0.87
N GLY A 6 -1.50 -17.57 0.43
CA GLY A 6 -2.31 -16.86 -0.57
C GLY A 6 -2.71 -15.43 -0.14
N LYS A 7 -2.84 -15.17 1.17
CA LYS A 7 -3.11 -13.84 1.72
C LYS A 7 -1.89 -12.91 1.58
N GLU A 8 -0.70 -13.43 1.86
CA GLU A 8 0.55 -12.67 1.72
C GLU A 8 0.87 -12.37 0.26
N ALA A 9 0.59 -13.31 -0.64
CA ALA A 9 0.76 -13.11 -2.08
C ALA A 9 -0.19 -12.04 -2.62
N LEU A 10 -1.45 -12.05 -2.16
CA LEU A 10 -2.44 -11.01 -2.48
C LEU A 10 -2.03 -9.66 -1.90
N GLY A 11 -1.54 -9.61 -0.66
CA GLY A 11 -1.01 -8.40 -0.04
C GLY A 11 0.17 -7.82 -0.81
N LEU A 12 1.13 -8.65 -1.21
CA LEU A 12 2.27 -8.24 -2.05
C LEU A 12 1.77 -7.67 -3.37
N PHE A 13 0.84 -8.38 -4.04
CA PHE A 13 0.28 -7.94 -5.31
C PHE A 13 -0.42 -6.58 -5.19
N LEU A 14 -1.28 -6.39 -4.17
CA LEU A 14 -1.96 -5.11 -3.94
C LEU A 14 -0.95 -3.99 -3.62
N THR A 15 0.12 -4.29 -2.89
CA THR A 15 1.18 -3.31 -2.57
C THR A 15 1.94 -2.88 -3.83
N VAL A 16 2.32 -3.84 -4.67
CA VAL A 16 3.01 -3.57 -5.95
C VAL A 16 2.09 -2.79 -6.90
N LEU A 17 0.80 -3.16 -6.96
CA LEU A 17 -0.19 -2.45 -7.76
C LEU A 17 -0.38 -1.01 -7.28
N ALA A 18 -0.46 -0.78 -5.97
CA ALA A 18 -0.54 0.56 -5.40
C ALA A 18 0.68 1.41 -5.77
N LEU A 19 1.88 0.85 -5.63
CA LEU A 19 3.12 1.52 -6.02
C LEU A 19 3.13 1.85 -7.51
N ALA A 20 2.70 0.92 -8.38
CA ALA A 20 2.61 1.17 -9.81
C ALA A 20 1.64 2.32 -10.14
N ILE A 21 0.49 2.39 -9.45
CA ILE A 21 -0.48 3.49 -9.61
C ILE A 21 0.16 4.83 -9.20
N PHE A 22 0.83 4.88 -8.03
CA PHE A 22 1.52 6.09 -7.59
C PHE A 22 2.63 6.52 -8.54
N VAL A 23 3.41 5.57 -9.04
CA VAL A 23 4.48 5.84 -10.01
C VAL A 23 3.90 6.39 -11.32
N TYR A 24 2.80 5.82 -11.81
CA TYR A 24 2.11 6.33 -12.99
C TYR A 24 1.57 7.76 -12.78
N GLU A 25 0.85 8.00 -11.69
CA GLU A 25 0.29 9.32 -11.39
C GLU A 25 1.39 10.39 -11.21
N ILE A 26 2.43 10.08 -10.44
CA ILE A 26 3.49 11.06 -10.13
C ILE A 26 4.44 11.25 -11.31
N LEU A 27 4.97 10.16 -11.87
CA LEU A 27 5.97 10.26 -12.92
C LEU A 27 5.32 10.54 -14.28
N TYR A 28 4.28 9.81 -14.65
CA TYR A 28 3.72 9.92 -15.99
C TYR A 28 2.75 11.12 -16.10
N VAL A 29 1.69 11.14 -15.29
CA VAL A 29 0.69 12.22 -15.36
C VAL A 29 1.28 13.55 -14.87
N GLY A 30 2.04 13.52 -13.78
CA GLY A 30 2.64 14.71 -13.19
C GLY A 30 3.81 15.32 -13.93
N LEU A 31 4.82 14.52 -14.29
CA LEU A 31 6.05 15.03 -14.90
C LEU A 31 6.03 15.00 -16.44
N PHE A 32 5.43 14.00 -17.08
CA PHE A 32 5.47 13.86 -18.54
C PHE A 32 4.29 14.53 -19.26
N ILE A 33 3.07 14.41 -18.73
CA ILE A 33 1.88 14.98 -19.38
C ILE A 33 1.63 16.42 -18.90
N GLY A 34 2.00 16.76 -17.66
CA GLY A 34 1.83 18.11 -17.12
C GLY A 34 0.36 18.51 -16.93
N THR A 35 -0.55 17.54 -16.89
CA THR A 35 -2.00 17.75 -16.80
C THR A 35 -2.55 17.88 -15.38
N ILE A 36 -1.67 17.84 -14.36
CA ILE A 36 -2.07 18.06 -12.96
C ILE A 36 -2.75 19.44 -12.86
N GLY A 37 -4.05 19.44 -12.57
CA GLY A 37 -4.86 20.66 -12.40
C GLY A 37 -5.70 21.07 -13.62
N VAL A 38 -5.70 20.32 -14.72
CA VAL A 38 -6.56 20.58 -15.88
C VAL A 38 -7.97 20.04 -15.62
N LYS A 39 -8.98 20.92 -15.63
CA LYS A 39 -10.39 20.69 -15.17
C LYS A 39 -11.15 19.48 -15.76
N GLY A 40 -10.60 18.75 -16.74
CA GLY A 40 -11.17 17.52 -17.30
C GLY A 40 -10.44 16.22 -16.94
N SER A 41 -9.16 16.27 -16.57
CA SER A 41 -8.35 15.08 -16.18
C SER A 41 -8.48 14.74 -14.70
N VAL A 42 -8.79 15.75 -13.87
CA VAL A 42 -8.78 15.64 -12.39
C VAL A 42 -9.68 14.51 -11.86
N ALA A 43 -10.78 14.19 -12.54
CA ALA A 43 -11.72 13.18 -12.08
C ALA A 43 -11.13 11.76 -12.12
N THR A 44 -10.44 11.40 -13.21
CA THR A 44 -9.83 10.07 -13.36
C THR A 44 -8.62 9.92 -12.45
N ASP A 45 -7.78 10.95 -12.39
CA ASP A 45 -6.56 10.99 -11.56
C ASP A 45 -6.92 10.90 -10.06
N ALA A 46 -7.96 11.63 -9.62
CA ALA A 46 -8.43 11.58 -8.23
C ALA A 46 -8.98 10.18 -7.84
N VAL A 47 -9.65 9.48 -8.76
CA VAL A 47 -10.13 8.11 -8.53
C VAL A 47 -8.95 7.14 -8.42
N LEU A 48 -7.98 7.22 -9.33
CA LEU A 48 -6.77 6.39 -9.32
C LEU A 48 -5.95 6.59 -8.04
N ILE A 49 -5.73 7.84 -7.63
CA ILE A 49 -5.03 8.17 -6.39
C ILE A 49 -5.79 7.63 -5.17
N SER A 50 -7.12 7.78 -5.14
CA SER A 50 -7.94 7.26 -4.03
C SER A 50 -7.86 5.72 -3.93
N PHE A 51 -7.91 5.03 -5.07
CA PHE A 51 -7.73 3.57 -5.11
C PHE A 51 -6.31 3.17 -4.71
N GLY A 52 -5.29 3.84 -5.23
CA GLY A 52 -3.88 3.63 -4.85
C GLY A 52 -3.67 3.79 -3.34
N TRP A 53 -4.33 4.78 -2.73
CA TRP A 53 -4.27 5.02 -1.29
C TRP A 53 -4.92 3.89 -0.46
N LEU A 54 -6.07 3.37 -0.89
CA LEU A 54 -6.68 2.21 -0.23
C LEU A 54 -5.80 0.96 -0.37
N LEU A 55 -5.23 0.74 -1.54
CA LEU A 55 -4.37 -0.40 -1.82
C LEU A 55 -3.05 -0.34 -1.04
N ILE A 56 -2.48 0.84 -0.81
CA ILE A 56 -1.23 0.99 -0.04
C ILE A 56 -1.44 0.84 1.47
N LEU A 57 -2.68 0.99 1.97
CA LEU A 57 -3.01 0.69 3.36
C LEU A 57 -3.28 -0.81 3.55
N ILE A 58 -4.05 -1.41 2.65
CA ILE A 58 -4.51 -2.80 2.76
C ILE A 58 -3.41 -3.78 2.34
N GLY A 59 -2.64 -3.47 1.28
CA GLY A 59 -1.62 -4.35 0.71
C GLY A 59 -0.54 -4.73 1.73
N PRO A 60 0.15 -3.76 2.36
CA PRO A 60 1.16 -4.05 3.39
C PRO A 60 0.56 -4.73 4.61
N ALA A 61 -0.66 -4.37 5.01
CA ALA A 61 -1.34 -5.01 6.14
C ALA A 61 -1.63 -6.50 5.87
N LEU A 62 -1.98 -6.86 4.63
CA LEU A 62 -2.18 -8.26 4.22
C LEU A 62 -0.86 -8.99 3.93
N TRP A 63 0.16 -8.26 3.47
CA TRP A 63 1.46 -8.85 3.13
C TRP A 63 2.32 -9.13 4.36
N LEU A 64 2.36 -8.18 5.30
CA LEU A 64 3.15 -8.26 6.53
C LEU A 64 2.34 -8.84 7.70
N GLY A 65 1.01 -8.92 7.57
CA GLY A 65 0.09 -9.37 8.60
C GLY A 65 -0.02 -8.41 9.78
N GLU A 66 -0.62 -8.90 10.88
CA GLU A 66 -0.57 -8.23 12.18
C GLU A 66 0.89 -8.13 12.62
N VAL A 67 1.43 -6.90 12.64
CA VAL A 67 2.64 -6.44 13.31
C VAL A 67 3.83 -7.43 13.24
N PRO A 68 4.94 -7.10 12.55
CA PRO A 68 6.06 -8.02 12.38
C PRO A 68 6.47 -8.66 13.72
N THR A 69 6.73 -9.96 13.73
CA THR A 69 6.89 -10.77 14.96
C THR A 69 7.91 -10.18 15.94
N ASN A 70 8.91 -9.45 15.44
CA ASN A 70 9.90 -8.75 16.25
C ASN A 70 9.29 -7.59 17.05
N VAL A 71 8.34 -6.88 16.47
CA VAL A 71 7.57 -5.83 17.14
C VAL A 71 6.51 -6.43 18.06
N LYS A 72 5.86 -7.55 17.68
CA LYS A 72 5.00 -8.31 18.62
C LYS A 72 5.79 -8.74 19.86
N LYS A 73 6.96 -9.37 19.69
CA LYS A 73 7.85 -9.74 20.80
C LYS A 73 8.29 -8.54 21.64
N LEU A 74 8.54 -7.39 21.01
CA LEU A 74 8.94 -6.16 21.70
C LEU A 74 7.77 -5.55 22.50
N ILE A 75 6.55 -5.63 21.98
CA ILE A 75 5.33 -5.20 22.68
C ILE A 75 4.97 -6.19 23.79
N GLU A 76 5.05 -7.51 23.57
CA GLU A 76 4.86 -8.53 24.60
C GLU A 76 5.90 -8.37 25.73
N ALA A 77 7.16 -8.12 25.39
CA ALA A 77 8.22 -7.87 26.36
C ALA A 77 8.02 -6.57 27.15
N LYS A 78 7.46 -5.51 26.54
CA LYS A 78 7.21 -4.23 27.22
C LYS A 78 5.89 -4.17 27.98
N THR A 79 4.88 -4.93 27.56
CA THR A 79 3.50 -4.81 28.07
C THR A 79 3.08 -6.03 28.90
N GLY A 80 3.86 -7.11 28.89
CA GLY A 80 3.60 -8.35 29.63
C GLY A 80 2.36 -9.14 29.18
N ARG A 81 1.60 -8.62 28.21
CA ARG A 81 0.44 -9.26 27.62
C ARG A 81 0.83 -9.97 26.33
N LYS A 82 0.52 -11.27 26.25
CA LYS A 82 0.60 -12.03 25.01
C LYS A 82 -0.42 -11.47 24.02
N LEU A 83 0.06 -11.06 22.85
CA LEU A 83 -0.79 -10.63 21.74
C LEU A 83 -0.92 -11.86 20.82
N SER A 84 -2.00 -12.63 21.03
CA SER A 84 -2.32 -13.81 20.21
C SER A 84 -2.62 -13.42 18.78
#